data_AF-A0A9Q0QLA9-F1
#
_entry.id   AF-A0A9Q0QLA9-F1
#
_cell.length_a   1.000
_cell.length_b   1.000
_cell.length_c   1.000
_cell.angle_alpha   90.00
_cell.angle_beta   90.00
_cell.angle_gamma   90.00
#
_symmetry.space_group_name_H-M   'P 1'
#
loop_
_entity.id
_entity.type
_entity.pdbx_description
1 polymer ?
#
loop_
_entity_poly.entity_id
_entity_poly.type
_entity_poly.pdbx_seq_one_letter_code
_entity_poly.pdbx_strand_id
1 'polypeptide(L)'
;MFKQLPAEKLRADRLVMGLRFDLLSLFTTLALLSTTTTVLSDVILSRVDRRIDLTSQIARVTSTLKVENAGPGPVSEILITFPEVQANDLAYLMAALNEGKGKYHYLRLWAKGIV
;
A
#
# COMPACT_ATOMS: atom_id res chain seq x y z
N MET A 1 60.32 26.37 13.63
CA MET A 1 60.05 25.60 14.86
C MET A 1 58.74 24.84 14.68
N PHE A 2 58.81 23.59 14.22
CA PHE A 2 57.62 22.75 14.02
C PHE A 2 57.32 22.04 15.35
N LYS A 3 56.26 22.47 16.05
CA LYS A 3 55.76 21.76 17.23
C LYS A 3 55.17 20.43 16.76
N GLN A 4 55.81 19.32 17.13
CA GLN A 4 55.23 17.98 16.96
C GLN A 4 53.92 17.90 17.73
N LEU A 5 52.86 17.48 17.04
CA LEU A 5 51.55 17.27 17.63
C LEU A 5 51.60 15.97 18.47
N PRO A 6 51.13 15.97 19.74
CA PRO A 6 51.22 14.80 20.61
C PRO A 6 50.42 13.62 20.04
N ALA A 7 50.99 12.42 20.09
CA ALA A 7 50.42 11.19 19.53
C ALA A 7 49.02 10.85 20.09
N GLU A 8 48.71 11.33 21.29
CA GLU A 8 47.39 11.22 21.92
C GLU A 8 46.30 11.99 21.17
N LYS A 9 46.64 13.17 20.63
CA LYS A 9 45.71 13.99 19.85
C LYS A 9 45.35 13.30 18.52
N LEU A 10 46.32 12.66 17.87
CA LEU A 10 46.11 11.87 16.66
C LEU A 10 45.17 10.67 16.88
N ARG A 11 45.19 10.06 18.07
CA ARG A 11 44.28 8.96 18.45
C ARG A 11 42.86 9.45 18.70
N ALA A 12 42.71 10.58 19.40
CA ALA A 12 41.41 11.20 19.64
C ALA A 12 40.74 11.64 18.32
N ASP A 13 41.50 12.26 17.41
CA ASP A 13 40.98 12.70 16.11
C ASP A 13 40.50 11.51 15.26
N ARG A 14 41.20 10.36 15.29
CA ARG A 14 40.76 9.13 14.60
C ARG A 14 39.46 8.57 15.16
N LEU A 15 39.29 8.53 16.48
CA LEU A 15 38.06 8.06 17.13
C LEU A 15 36.88 8.98 16.82
N VAL A 16 37.10 10.30 16.85
CA VAL A 16 36.09 11.30 16.50
C VAL A 16 35.67 11.19 15.04
N MET A 17 36.62 10.97 14.12
CA MET A 17 36.31 10.73 12.71
C MET A 17 35.50 9.44 12.51
N GLY A 18 35.85 8.34 13.19
CA GLY A 18 35.08 7.09 13.12
C GLY A 18 33.63 7.26 13.59
N LEU A 19 33.42 7.90 14.75
CA LEU A 19 32.09 8.17 15.29
C LEU A 19 31.25 9.08 14.36
N ARG A 20 31.89 10.06 13.71
CA ARG A 20 31.23 10.93 12.73
C ARG A 20 30.78 10.15 11.48
N PHE A 21 31.60 9.21 11.00
CA PHE A 21 31.25 8.36 9.87
C PHE A 21 30.09 7.40 10.19
N ASP A 22 30.11 6.77 11.37
CA ASP A 22 29.01 5.89 11.81
C ASP A 22 27.70 6.66 12.02
N LEU A 23 27.78 7.88 12.57
CA LEU A 23 26.61 8.73 12.73
C LEU A 23 26.04 9.18 11.38
N LEU A 24 26.90 9.51 10.42
CA LEU A 24 26.49 9.85 9.05
C LEU A 24 25.87 8.64 8.35
N SER A 25 26.45 7.44 8.47
CA SER A 25 25.88 6.23 7.87
C SER A 25 24.52 5.92 8.48
N LEU A 26 24.38 6.00 9.81
CA LEU A 26 23.10 5.83 10.50
C LEU A 26 22.06 6.83 9.99
N PHE A 27 22.40 8.11 9.88
CA PHE A 27 21.49 9.15 9.39
C PHE A 27 21.07 8.90 7.94
N THR A 28 21.99 8.46 7.08
CA THR A 28 21.67 8.15 5.67
C THR A 28 20.77 6.92 5.55
N THR A 29 21.00 5.87 6.34
CA THR A 29 20.12 4.68 6.33
C THR A 29 18.72 5.02 6.84
N LEU A 30 18.60 5.83 7.89
CA LEU A 30 17.31 6.27 8.43
C LEU A 30 16.56 7.16 7.42
N ALA A 31 17.28 8.05 6.72
CA ALA A 31 16.70 8.87 5.66
C ALA A 31 16.18 8.02 4.49
N LEU A 32 16.92 6.98 4.07
CA LEU A 32 16.45 6.04 3.03
C LEU A 32 15.21 5.26 3.48
N LEU A 33 15.17 4.78 4.73
CA LEU A 33 14.00 4.08 5.27
C LEU A 33 12.75 4.99 5.32
N SER A 34 12.94 6.30 5.50
CA SER A 34 11.84 7.28 5.53
C SER A 34 11.22 7.53 4.15
N THR A 35 11.90 7.14 3.07
CA THR A 35 11.41 7.27 1.69
C THR A 35 10.57 6.09 1.22
N THR A 36 10.22 5.15 2.10
CA THR A 36 9.21 4.12 1.76
C THR A 36 7.96 4.83 1.27
N THR A 37 7.74 4.75 -0.03
CA THR A 37 6.65 5.43 -0.71
C THR A 37 5.35 4.92 -0.10
N THR A 38 4.65 5.78 0.64
CA THR A 38 3.21 5.63 0.78
C THR A 38 2.66 5.52 -0.62
N VAL A 39 2.14 4.35 -0.98
CA VAL A 39 1.41 4.16 -2.24
C VAL A 39 0.21 5.09 -2.16
N LEU A 40 0.38 6.30 -2.70
CA LEU A 40 -0.71 7.24 -2.95
C LEU A 40 -1.52 6.61 -4.06
N SER A 41 -2.52 5.83 -3.67
CA SER A 41 -3.53 5.37 -4.61
C SER A 41 -4.34 6.57 -5.04
N ASP A 42 -4.31 6.89 -6.33
CA ASP A 42 -5.20 7.89 -6.94
C ASP A 42 -6.67 7.57 -6.70
N VAL A 43 -6.98 6.30 -6.40
CA VAL A 43 -8.31 5.81 -6.07
C VAL A 43 -8.42 5.52 -4.58
N ILE A 44 -9.33 6.22 -3.91
CA ILE A 44 -9.62 6.08 -2.47
C ILE A 44 -10.99 5.40 -2.30
N LEU A 45 -11.05 4.39 -1.45
CA LEU A 45 -12.30 3.79 -0.98
C LEU A 45 -12.83 4.59 0.21
N SER A 46 -13.73 5.55 -0.03
CA SER A 46 -14.24 6.40 1.05
C SER A 46 -15.29 5.71 1.94
N ARG A 47 -15.92 4.63 1.44
CA ARG A 47 -16.83 3.80 2.22
C ARG A 47 -16.87 2.37 1.69
N VAL A 48 -16.91 1.41 2.62
CA VAL A 48 -17.04 -0.02 2.33
C VAL A 48 -18.07 -0.61 3.28
N ASP A 49 -19.25 -0.93 2.75
CA ASP A 49 -20.27 -1.68 3.50
C ASP A 49 -20.23 -3.15 3.03
N ARG A 50 -20.07 -4.08 3.96
CA ARG A 50 -20.04 -5.52 3.68
C ARG A 50 -21.20 -6.24 4.36
N ARG A 51 -21.93 -7.04 3.58
CA ARG A 51 -22.98 -7.93 4.08
C ARG A 51 -22.64 -9.37 3.71
N ILE A 52 -22.70 -10.25 4.69
CA ILE A 52 -22.51 -11.69 4.52
C ILE A 52 -23.85 -12.34 4.84
N ASP A 53 -24.39 -13.06 3.87
CA ASP A 53 -25.63 -13.80 4.00
C ASP A 53 -25.32 -15.30 4.01
N LEU A 54 -25.68 -15.94 5.12
CA LEU A 54 -25.45 -17.35 5.41
C LEU A 54 -26.77 -18.13 5.51
N THR A 55 -27.87 -17.55 5.04
CA THR A 55 -29.20 -18.19 5.09
C THR A 55 -29.33 -19.40 4.15
N SER A 56 -28.42 -19.53 3.18
CA SER A 56 -28.38 -20.65 2.23
C SER A 56 -27.12 -21.50 2.44
N GLN A 57 -27.02 -22.62 1.73
CA GLN A 57 -25.82 -23.48 1.73
C GLN A 57 -24.60 -22.81 1.08
N ILE A 58 -24.80 -21.75 0.30
CA ILE A 58 -23.74 -20.95 -0.32
C ILE A 58 -23.64 -19.62 0.41
N ALA A 59 -22.46 -19.29 0.91
CA ALA A 59 -22.20 -17.99 1.51
C ALA A 59 -22.24 -16.90 0.44
N ARG A 60 -23.13 -15.92 0.59
CA ARG A 60 -23.22 -14.79 -0.34
C ARG A 60 -22.65 -13.55 0.32
N VAL A 61 -21.58 -13.01 -0.28
CA VAL A 61 -20.95 -11.77 0.18
C VAL A 61 -21.30 -10.65 -0.79
N THR A 62 -21.82 -9.54 -0.27
CA THR A 62 -22.11 -8.33 -1.03
C THR A 62 -21.34 -7.16 -0.42
N SER A 63 -20.46 -6.56 -1.21
CA SER A 63 -19.66 -5.40 -0.84
C SER A 63 -20.10 -4.19 -1.64
N THR A 64 -20.57 -3.15 -0.96
CA THR A 64 -20.88 -1.85 -1.58
C THR A 64 -19.69 -0.94 -1.34
N LEU A 65 -19.02 -0.56 -2.44
CA LEU A 65 -17.82 0.28 -2.42
C LEU A 65 -18.17 1.68 -2.91
N LYS A 66 -17.89 2.71 -2.11
CA LYS A 66 -17.85 4.10 -2.56
C LYS A 66 -16.41 4.44 -2.93
N VAL A 67 -16.21 4.77 -4.19
CA VAL A 67 -14.90 4.98 -4.78
C VAL A 67 -14.76 6.45 -5.18
N GLU A 68 -13.65 7.07 -4.81
CA GLU A 68 -13.33 8.46 -5.11
C GLU A 68 -11.98 8.52 -5.82
N ASN A 69 -11.93 9.24 -6.94
CA ASN A 69 -10.68 9.51 -7.66
C ASN A 69 -10.08 10.81 -7.10
N ALA A 70 -9.05 10.67 -6.27
CA ALA A 70 -8.26 11.76 -5.69
C ALA A 70 -7.03 12.10 -6.55
N GLY A 71 -6.76 11.32 -7.61
CA GLY A 71 -5.69 11.57 -8.55
C GLY A 71 -5.98 12.72 -9.53
N PRO A 72 -4.94 13.26 -10.18
CA PRO A 72 -5.07 14.38 -11.12
C PRO A 72 -5.69 13.97 -12.48
N GLY A 73 -5.76 12.67 -12.79
CA GLY A 73 -6.24 12.15 -14.07
C GLY A 73 -7.42 11.19 -13.91
N PRO A 74 -8.18 10.92 -14.99
CA PRO A 74 -9.28 9.95 -14.95
C PRO A 74 -8.75 8.52 -14.78
N VAL A 75 -9.38 7.75 -13.89
CA VAL A 75 -9.08 6.33 -13.66
C VAL A 75 -10.25 5.47 -14.14
N SER A 76 -9.95 4.46 -14.95
CA SER A 76 -10.96 3.56 -15.54
C SER A 76 -10.98 2.16 -14.93
N GLU A 77 -9.97 1.80 -14.14
CA GLU A 77 -9.78 0.45 -13.62
C GLU A 77 -9.65 0.45 -12.10
N ILE A 78 -10.24 -0.56 -11.46
CA ILE A 78 -10.17 -0.78 -10.02
C ILE A 78 -9.81 -2.25 -9.81
N LEU A 79 -8.77 -2.50 -9.01
CA LEU A 79 -8.37 -3.85 -8.64
C LEU A 79 -8.99 -4.23 -7.29
N ILE A 80 -9.60 -5.41 -7.25
CA ILE A 80 -10.13 -6.02 -6.02
C ILE A 80 -9.44 -7.35 -5.85
N THR A 81 -8.89 -7.58 -4.65
CA THR A 81 -8.19 -8.82 -4.32
C THR A 81 -9.06 -9.69 -3.43
N PHE A 82 -8.93 -11.01 -3.62
CA PHE A 82 -9.58 -12.01 -2.80
C PHE A 82 -8.51 -12.90 -2.15
N PRO A 83 -8.70 -13.31 -0.87
CA PRO A 83 -7.88 -14.35 -0.29
C PRO A 83 -7.94 -15.63 -1.13
N GLU A 84 -6.81 -16.33 -1.26
CA GLU A 84 -6.69 -17.51 -2.12
C GLU A 84 -7.76 -18.57 -1.86
N VAL A 85 -8.02 -18.87 -0.59
CA VAL A 85 -9.08 -19.81 -0.18
C VAL A 85 -10.46 -19.39 -0.73
N GLN A 86 -10.78 -18.09 -0.65
CA GLN A 86 -12.06 -17.57 -1.15
C GLN A 86 -12.11 -17.56 -2.68
N ALA A 87 -10.98 -17.34 -3.34
CA ALA A 87 -10.89 -17.36 -4.80
C ALA A 87 -11.10 -18.77 -5.36
N ASN A 88 -10.55 -19.79 -4.68
CA ASN A 88 -10.68 -21.20 -5.09
C ASN A 88 -12.12 -21.73 -4.94
N ASP A 89 -12.86 -21.25 -3.93
CA ASP A 89 -14.24 -21.67 -3.68
C ASP A 89 -15.28 -20.70 -4.31
N LEU A 90 -14.85 -19.77 -5.16
CA LEU A 90 -15.72 -18.75 -5.73
C LEU A 90 -16.58 -19.31 -6.88
N ALA A 91 -17.87 -19.52 -6.62
CA ALA A 91 -18.79 -19.99 -7.65
C ALA A 91 -19.23 -18.89 -8.64
N TYR A 92 -19.32 -17.63 -8.18
CA TYR A 92 -19.85 -16.52 -8.98
C TYR A 92 -19.35 -15.16 -8.48
N LEU A 93 -19.03 -14.27 -9.42
CA LEU A 93 -18.65 -12.88 -9.15
C LEU A 93 -19.37 -11.92 -10.09
N MET A 94 -19.93 -10.85 -9.52
CA MET A 94 -20.60 -9.79 -10.26
C MET A 94 -20.35 -8.44 -9.59
N ALA A 95 -20.23 -7.40 -10.40
CA ALA A 95 -20.22 -6.02 -9.95
C ALA A 95 -21.32 -5.24 -10.65
N ALA A 96 -21.90 -4.28 -9.94
CA ALA A 96 -22.86 -3.36 -10.51
C ALA A 96 -22.58 -1.95 -10.01
N LEU A 97 -22.72 -0.97 -10.90
CA LEU A 97 -22.70 0.44 -10.54
C LEU A 97 -24.07 0.81 -9.98
N ASN A 98 -24.08 1.43 -8.80
CA ASN A 98 -25.28 1.98 -8.19
C ASN A 98 -25.32 3.49 -8.45
N GLU A 99 -26.25 3.94 -9.29
CA GLU A 99 -26.40 5.36 -9.64
C GLU A 99 -27.29 6.14 -8.65
N GLY A 100 -27.77 5.48 -7.59
CA GLY A 100 -28.86 5.99 -6.75
C GLY A 100 -30.20 5.93 -7.52
N LYS A 101 -31.32 5.71 -6.80
CA LYS A 101 -32.68 5.43 -7.35
C LYS A 101 -32.97 3.95 -7.71
N GLY A 102 -32.19 3.01 -7.19
CA GLY A 102 -32.47 1.57 -7.32
C GLY A 102 -32.16 0.98 -8.70
N LYS A 103 -31.52 1.75 -9.58
CA LYS A 103 -31.01 1.26 -10.86
C LYS A 103 -29.57 0.75 -10.67
N TYR A 104 -29.32 -0.42 -11.21
CA TYR A 104 -28.02 -1.08 -11.20
C TYR A 104 -27.57 -1.36 -12.62
N HIS A 105 -26.37 -0.92 -12.97
CA HIS A 105 -25.73 -1.24 -14.24
C HIS A 105 -24.66 -2.29 -14.02
N TYR A 106 -24.83 -3.48 -14.62
CA TYR A 106 -23.84 -4.54 -14.50
C TYR A 106 -22.54 -4.17 -15.20
N LEU A 107 -21.44 -4.31 -14.49
CA LEU A 107 -20.11 -4.01 -15.01
C LEU A 107 -19.51 -5.28 -15.61
N ARG A 108 -18.80 -5.12 -16.73
CA ARG A 108 -17.99 -6.20 -17.29
C ARG A 108 -16.77 -6.40 -16.41
N LEU A 109 -16.69 -7.57 -15.80
CA LEU A 109 -15.54 -7.99 -15.00
C LEU A 109 -14.55 -8.74 -15.88
N TRP A 110 -13.27 -8.41 -15.71
CA TRP A 110 -12.16 -9.17 -16.28
C TRP A 110 -11.31 -9.67 -15.11
N ALA A 111 -11.19 -10.99 -14.98
CA ALA A 111 -10.33 -11.60 -13.97
C ALA A 111 -8.93 -11.77 -14.56
N LYS A 112 -7.90 -11.27 -13.87
CA LYS A 112 -6.50 -11.45 -14.23
C LYS A 112 -5.85 -12.29 -13.14
N GLY A 113 -5.45 -13.53 -13.49
CA GLY A 113 -4.71 -14.42 -12.57
C GLY A 113 -5.53 -15.48 -11.82
N ILE A 114 -6.67 -15.94 -12.35
CA ILE A 114 -7.29 -17.21 -11.92
C ILE A 114 -6.89 -18.28 -12.93
N VAL A 115 -5.64 -18.77 -12.83
CA VAL A 115 -5.14 -20.04 -13.40
C VAL A 115 -4.06 -20.55 -12.47
#